data_AF-A0A819LBR6-F1
#
_entry.id   AF-A0A819LBR6-F1
#
_cell.length_a   1.000
_cell.length_b   1.000
_cell.length_c   1.000
_cell.angle_alpha   90.00
_cell.angle_beta   90.00
_cell.angle_gamma   90.00
#
_symmetry.space_group_name_H-M   'P 1'
#
loop_
_entity.id
_entity.type
_entity.pdbx_description
1 polymer ?
#
loop_
_entity_poly.entity_id
_entity_poly.type
_entity_poly.pdbx_seq_one_letter_code
_entity_poly.pdbx_strand_id
1 'polypeptide(L)' 'MEHLLVELNDLPDEILLMILKKLNSISLLYSLIGVNKRLDTIVRDPIFTR' A
#
# COMPACT_ATOMS: atom_id res chain seq x y z
N MET A 1 0.61 16.11 23.03
CA MET A 1 0.06 14.82 22.58
C MET A 1 0.98 14.37 21.47
N GLU A 2 1.91 13.47 21.79
CA GLU A 2 2.85 12.95 20.79
C GLU A 2 2.03 12.09 19.82
N HIS A 3 1.92 12.52 18.56
CA HIS A 3 1.46 11.64 17.52
C HIS A 3 2.52 10.56 17.39
N LEU A 4 2.20 9.33 17.82
CA LEU A 4 2.98 8.16 17.47
C LEU A 4 2.93 8.07 15.93
N LEU A 5 4.02 8.52 15.29
CA LEU A 5 4.23 8.35 13.87
C LEU A 5 4.36 6.86 13.63
N VAL A 6 3.26 6.23 13.24
CA VAL A 6 3.28 4.86 12.76
C VAL A 6 3.84 4.93 11.35
N GLU A 7 5.02 4.36 11.15
CA GLU A 7 5.55 4.24 9.79
C GLU A 7 4.71 3.25 9.02
N LEU A 8 4.46 3.53 7.74
CA LEU A 8 3.76 2.61 6.84
C LEU A 8 4.45 1.23 6.79
N ASN A 9 5.77 1.20 6.98
CA ASN A 9 6.55 -0.05 7.01
C ASN A 9 6.24 -0.93 8.23
N ASP A 10 5.78 -0.35 9.33
CA ASP A 10 5.45 -1.08 10.57
C ASP A 10 4.06 -1.70 10.52
N LEU A 11 3.23 -1.31 9.55
CA LEU A 11 1.90 -1.87 9.38
C LEU A 11 1.97 -3.28 8.79
N PRO A 12 1.09 -4.21 9.21
CA PRO A 12 0.90 -5.50 8.54
C PRO A 12 0.42 -5.35 7.09
N ASP A 13 0.68 -6.36 6.27
CA ASP A 13 0.29 -6.37 4.85
C ASP A 13 -1.22 -6.22 4.67
N GLU A 14 -2.02 -6.84 5.54
CA GLU A 14 -3.48 -6.78 5.48
C GLU A 14 -4.00 -5.36 5.68
N ILE A 15 -3.36 -4.58 6.57
CA ILE A 15 -3.72 -3.19 6.82
C ILE A 15 -3.32 -2.32 5.62
N LEU A 16 -2.12 -2.53 5.08
CA LEU A 16 -1.66 -1.84 3.88
C LEU A 16 -2.60 -2.14 2.70
N LEU A 17 -2.96 -3.40 2.48
CA LEU A 17 -3.94 -3.81 1.47
C LEU A 17 -5.28 -3.10 1.63
N MET A 18 -5.77 -2.99 2.87
CA MET A 18 -7.04 -2.32 3.16
C MET A 18 -6.98 -0.82 2.83
N ILE A 19 -5.88 -0.15 3.13
CA ILE A 19 -5.64 1.26 2.80
C ILE A 19 -5.55 1.44 1.28
N LEU A 20 -4.70 0.65 0.61
CA LEU A 20 -4.49 0.72 -0.83
C LEU A 20 -5.76 0.43 -1.61
N LYS A 21 -6.62 -0.48 -1.13
CA LYS A 21 -7.92 -0.78 -1.75
C LYS A 21 -8.90 0.38 -1.67
N LYS A 22 -8.72 1.31 -0.73
CA LYS A 22 -9.52 2.54 -0.63
C LYS A 22 -9.00 3.65 -1.55
N LEU A 23 -7.79 3.52 -2.09
CA LEU A 23 -7.28 4.44 -3.10
C LEU A 23 -7.92 4.08 -4.45
N ASN A 24 -9.03 4.75 -4.78
CA ASN A 24 -9.78 4.55 -6.03
C ASN A 24 -9.01 4.88 -7.33
N SER A 25 -7.73 5.23 -7.23
CA SER A 25 -6.92 5.61 -8.39
C SER A 25 -5.92 4.52 -8.71
N ILE A 26 -6.17 3.82 -9.81
CA ILE A 26 -5.21 2.92 -10.45
C ILE A 26 -3.87 3.66 -10.69
N SER A 27 -3.90 4.95 -11.02
CA SER A 27 -2.70 5.77 -11.20
C SER A 27 -1.88 5.93 -9.90
N LEU A 28 -2.54 6.03 -8.74
CA LEU A 28 -1.84 6.03 -7.45
C LEU A 28 -1.21 4.67 -7.16
N LEU A 29 -1.87 3.55 -7.48
CA LEU A 29 -1.29 2.22 -7.30
C LEU A 29 -0.06 2.02 -8.20
N TYR A 30 -0.10 2.47 -9.45
CA TYR A 30 1.06 2.43 -10.35
C TYR A 30 2.22 3.32 -9.87
N SER A 31 1.91 4.44 -9.18
CA SER A 31 2.96 5.31 -8.60
C SER A 31 3.73 4.67 -7.44
N LEU A 32 3.19 3.60 -6.85
CA LEU A 32 3.87 2.84 -5.79
C LEU A 32 4.86 1.81 -6.34
N ILE A 33 4.81 1.53 -7.65
CA ILE A 33 5.76 0.61 -8.28
C ILE A 33 7.16 1.23 -8.27
N GLY A 34 8.13 0.49 -7.77
CA GLY A 34 9.53 0.88 -7.65
C GLY A 34 9.83 1.71 -6.40
N VAL A 35 8.83 2.09 -5.60
CA VAL A 35 9.04 2.82 -4.34
C VAL A 35 9.68 1.92 -3.30
N ASN A 36 9.19 0.67 -3.20
CA ASN A 36 9.67 -0.30 -2.23
C ASN A 36 9.31 -1.72 -2.69
N LYS A 37 10.18 -2.70 -2.41
CA LYS A 37 10.00 -4.11 -2.85
C LYS A 37 8.73 -4.77 -2.32
N ARG A 38 8.33 -4.44 -1.09
CA ARG A 38 7.12 -4.97 -0.44
C ARG A 38 5.86 -4.39 -1.10
N LEU A 39 5.83 -3.09 -1.36
CA LEU A 39 4.75 -2.41 -2.09
C LEU A 39 4.66 -2.94 -3.52
N ASP A 40 5.79 -3.21 -4.19
CA ASP A 40 5.80 -3.85 -5.51
C ASP A 40 5.10 -5.21 -5.52
N THR A 41 5.30 -6.01 -4.48
CA THR A 41 4.59 -7.29 -4.31
C THR A 41 3.11 -7.05 -4.07
N ILE A 42 2.76 -6.12 -3.17
CA ILE A 42 1.38 -5.82 -2.78
C ILE A 42 0.56 -5.30 -3.97
N VAL A 43 1.07 -4.35 -4.77
CA VAL A 43 0.30 -3.77 -5.88
C VAL A 43 0.12 -4.72 -7.07
N ARG A 44 0.92 -5.80 -7.13
CA ARG A 44 0.76 -6.89 -8.11
C ARG A 44 -0.22 -7.96 -7.63
N ASP A 45 -0.75 -7.86 -6.41
CA ASP A 45 -1.72 -8.79 -5.89
C ASP A 45 -2.99 -8.81 -6.80
N PRO A 46 -3.57 -9.99 -7.08
CA PRO A 46 -4.80 -10.12 -7.85
C PRO A 46 -5.98 -9.28 -7.33
N ILE A 47 -5.97 -8.86 -6.07
CA ILE A 47 -6.96 -7.97 -5.47
C ILE A 47 -7.00 -6.58 -6.15
N PHE A 48 -5.90 -6.12 -6.74
CA PHE A 48 -5.79 -4.81 -7.41
C PHE A 48 -5.77 -4.87 -8.94
N THR A 49 -5.54 -6.04 -9.52
CA THR A 49 -5.30 -6.22 -10.97
C THR A 49 -6.45 -6.92 -11.70
N ARG A 50 -7.60 -7.09 -11.04
CA ARG A 50 -8.83 -7.67 -11.61
C ARG A 50 -9.74 -6.65 -12.30
#